data_AF-A0A1H4EMD5-F1
#
_entry.id   AF-A0A1H4EMD5-F1
#
_cell.length_a   1.000
_cell.length_b   1.000
_cell.length_c   1.000
_cell.angle_alpha   90.00
_cell.angle_beta   90.00
_cell.angle_gamma   90.00
#
_symmetry.space_group_name_H-M   'P 1'
#
loop_
_entity.id
_entity.type
_entity.pdbx_description
1 polymer ?
#
loop_
_entity_poly.entity_id
_entity_poly.type
_entity_poly.pdbx_seq_one_letter_code
_entity_poly.pdbx_strand_id
1 'polypeptide(L)'
;MKTTVEKLSPTRTKLTISVTPEELQPSIKHAYEHIAEQVTIPGFRKGKVPPPIIDQRVGKAAVLEHAVNEGLDGFYRRAVEENDVRPLGRPEADITEWPNEKDFSGDLLLTIEVDVRPEVKLPDFDDITITVDAAEVGVDDVEEELDRLRSRFGTLVTVDRPAKTGDFAQIDLVAVIGGEEVDTAANISYEIGSGELIDGIDEALDTLTAGETTTFEAPLMGGDHEGENAQITVTLNAVKERELPEADDDFAQIASEFDTIGELRQSLRTQVERAKVFGQGTAARDQLVDKLLELVEIPVPEQLVEDEVHRHLEQENRLEDDVHRAEVKESSEKTFKTQILLDEVAQENDVKVSQDELTQYLVQGAAQYGMDPNEFVKILSENGQIPSMVGEVARNKALAIILGKVKVVDSNGKPVDLAEFTAIADGNDTDAEAPADEAPAAEEAPAEEKPKKRSTKKKADDK
;
A
#
# COMPACT_ATOMS: atom_id res chain seq x y z
N MET A 1 33.64 -20.77 10.39
CA MET A 1 32.60 -21.70 9.91
C MET A 1 32.90 -21.91 8.44
N LYS A 2 32.74 -23.11 7.90
CA LYS A 2 32.98 -23.32 6.45
C LYS A 2 31.66 -23.46 5.74
N THR A 3 31.40 -22.57 4.80
CA THR A 3 30.19 -22.60 3.97
C THR A 3 30.59 -22.85 2.53
N THR A 4 29.91 -23.79 1.88
CA THR A 4 29.96 -24.00 0.43
C THR A 4 28.63 -23.61 -0.16
N VAL A 5 28.65 -22.80 -1.22
CA VAL A 5 27.45 -22.30 -1.90
C VAL A 5 27.35 -22.96 -3.27
N GLU A 6 26.24 -23.64 -3.52
CA GLU A 6 25.92 -24.28 -4.80
C GLU A 6 24.62 -23.68 -5.37
N LYS A 7 24.69 -23.10 -6.58
CA LYS A 7 23.49 -22.59 -7.28
C LYS A 7 22.76 -23.76 -7.93
N LEU A 8 21.55 -24.07 -7.46
CA LEU A 8 20.70 -25.13 -8.02
C LEU A 8 19.91 -24.65 -9.24
N SER A 9 19.47 -23.39 -9.20
CA SER A 9 18.79 -22.69 -10.29
C SER A 9 19.13 -21.18 -10.24
N PRO A 10 18.68 -20.35 -11.19
CA PRO A 10 18.84 -18.90 -11.11
C PRO A 10 18.25 -18.27 -9.84
N THR A 11 17.28 -18.94 -9.23
CA THR A 11 16.50 -18.45 -8.08
C THR A 11 16.61 -19.37 -6.86
N ARG A 12 17.42 -20.44 -6.87
CA ARG A 12 17.55 -21.39 -5.76
C ARG A 12 19.02 -21.69 -5.48
N THR A 13 19.42 -21.57 -4.22
CA THR A 13 20.78 -21.85 -3.76
C THR A 13 20.78 -22.84 -2.60
N LYS A 14 21.77 -23.73 -2.61
CA LYS A 14 22.07 -24.68 -1.54
C LYS A 14 23.33 -24.25 -0.80
N LEU A 15 23.21 -24.06 0.51
CA LEU A 15 24.29 -23.77 1.43
C LEU A 15 24.63 -25.04 2.19
N THR A 16 25.86 -25.54 2.03
CA THR A 16 26.39 -26.60 2.89
C THR A 16 27.31 -25.97 3.92
N ILE A 17 26.87 -25.98 5.17
CA ILE A 17 27.53 -25.31 6.29
C ILE A 17 28.10 -26.39 7.21
N SER A 18 29.41 -26.30 7.45
CA SER A 18 30.15 -27.11 8.40
C SER A 18 30.52 -26.26 9.61
N VAL A 19 29.94 -26.63 10.76
CA VAL A 19 30.15 -25.97 12.06
C VAL A 19 31.05 -26.86 12.90
N THR A 20 32.21 -26.35 13.29
CA THR A 20 33.15 -27.13 14.09
C THR A 20 32.69 -27.22 15.56
N PRO A 21 33.20 -28.18 16.36
CA PRO A 21 32.89 -28.26 17.79
C PRO A 21 33.15 -26.97 18.57
N GLU A 22 34.20 -26.23 18.21
CA GLU A 22 34.55 -24.94 18.82
C GLU A 22 33.47 -23.89 18.57
N GLU A 23 32.88 -23.90 17.38
CA GLU A 23 31.82 -22.97 16.98
C GLU A 23 30.45 -23.34 17.53
N LEU A 24 30.22 -24.63 17.81
CA LEU A 24 29.00 -25.14 18.42
C LEU A 24 28.99 -24.99 19.96
N GLN A 25 30.17 -24.87 20.57
CA GLN A 25 30.32 -24.79 22.03
C GLN A 25 29.49 -23.66 22.69
N PRO A 26 29.39 -22.45 22.13
CA PRO A 26 28.53 -21.39 22.67
C PRO A 26 27.06 -21.81 22.72
N SER A 27 26.54 -22.45 21.65
CA SER A 27 25.16 -22.94 21.58
C SER A 27 24.91 -24.06 22.60
N ILE A 28 25.87 -24.98 22.77
CA ILE A 28 25.79 -26.04 23.79
C ILE A 28 25.71 -25.45 25.20
N LYS A 29 26.55 -24.44 25.50
CA LYS A 29 26.52 -23.76 26.79
C LYS A 29 25.16 -23.11 27.04
N HIS A 30 24.60 -22.44 26.03
CA HIS A 30 23.32 -21.77 26.15
C HIS A 30 22.16 -22.78 26.32
N ALA A 31 22.18 -23.89 25.58
CA ALA A 31 21.21 -24.98 25.75
C ALA A 31 21.21 -25.52 27.18
N TYR A 32 22.37 -25.72 27.80
CA TYR A 32 22.44 -26.12 29.22
C TYR A 32 21.80 -25.09 30.15
N GLU A 33 22.04 -23.80 29.93
CA GLU A 33 21.45 -22.71 30.72
C GLU A 33 19.92 -22.71 30.59
N HIS A 34 19.42 -22.79 29.35
CA HIS A 34 17.99 -22.78 29.06
C HIS A 34 17.26 -24.03 29.60
N ILE A 35 17.83 -25.23 29.39
CA ILE A 35 17.30 -26.48 29.96
C ILE A 35 17.29 -26.42 31.48
N ALA A 36 18.31 -25.85 32.12
CA ALA A 36 18.36 -25.70 33.58
C ALA A 36 17.21 -24.84 34.14
N GLU A 37 16.71 -23.87 33.38
CA GLU A 37 15.59 -23.01 33.77
C GLU A 37 14.24 -23.72 33.65
N GLN A 38 14.10 -24.58 32.64
CA GLN A 38 12.86 -25.32 32.37
C GLN A 38 12.69 -26.55 33.27
N VAL A 39 13.78 -27.29 33.51
CA VAL A 39 13.71 -28.58 34.21
C VAL A 39 13.66 -28.38 35.73
N THR A 40 12.74 -29.10 36.39
CA THR A 40 12.67 -29.14 37.85
C THR A 40 13.36 -30.40 38.38
N ILE A 41 14.49 -30.24 39.07
CA ILE A 41 15.26 -31.35 39.65
C ILE A 41 15.24 -31.23 41.18
N PRO A 42 14.79 -32.26 41.92
CA PRO A 42 14.81 -32.27 43.38
C PRO A 42 16.21 -31.94 43.94
N GLY A 43 16.27 -30.98 44.86
CA GLY A 43 17.53 -30.54 45.49
C GLY A 43 18.26 -29.40 44.79
N PHE A 44 17.83 -28.98 43.60
CA PHE A 44 18.42 -27.85 42.88
C PHE A 44 17.40 -26.74 42.61
N ARG A 45 17.83 -25.48 42.72
CA ARG A 45 17.03 -24.33 42.31
C ARG A 45 17.01 -24.26 40.78
N LYS A 46 15.85 -23.94 40.19
CA LYS A 46 15.70 -23.68 38.75
C LYS A 46 16.79 -22.72 38.24
N GLY A 47 17.40 -23.03 37.11
CA GLY A 47 18.49 -22.28 36.48
C GLY A 47 19.88 -22.47 37.12
N LYS A 48 20.01 -23.28 38.19
CA LYS A 48 21.28 -23.53 38.89
C LYS A 48 21.64 -25.01 38.97
N VAL A 49 21.10 -25.81 38.07
CA VAL A 49 21.42 -27.24 37.94
C VAL A 49 22.76 -27.37 37.21
N PRO A 50 23.76 -28.10 37.75
CA PRO A 50 25.02 -28.34 37.05
C PRO A 50 24.85 -29.22 35.80
N PRO A 51 25.63 -29.01 34.73
CA PRO A 51 25.53 -29.79 33.47
C PRO A 51 25.56 -31.32 33.63
N PRO A 52 26.41 -31.93 34.49
CA PRO A 52 26.41 -33.39 34.67
C PRO A 52 25.09 -33.96 35.21
N ILE A 53 24.32 -33.17 35.96
CA ILE A 53 23.01 -33.57 36.48
C ILE A 53 21.95 -33.46 35.39
N ILE A 54 22.08 -32.46 34.51
CA ILE A 54 21.24 -32.30 33.31
C ILE A 54 21.46 -33.48 32.37
N ASP A 55 22.71 -33.85 32.11
CA ASP A 55 23.08 -35.02 31.29
C ASP A 55 22.44 -36.32 31.78
N GLN A 56 22.40 -36.53 33.10
CA GLN A 56 21.80 -37.72 33.70
C GLN A 56 20.27 -37.74 33.60
N ARG A 57 19.64 -36.56 33.61
CA ARG A 57 18.17 -36.45 33.68
C ARG A 57 17.50 -36.33 32.32
N VAL A 58 18.12 -35.58 31.40
CA VAL A 58 17.59 -35.21 30.08
C VAL A 58 18.34 -35.95 28.97
N GLY A 59 19.62 -36.28 29.19
CA GLY A 59 20.48 -36.93 28.19
C GLY A 59 21.24 -35.92 27.34
N LYS A 60 22.50 -36.24 27.02
CA LYS A 60 23.36 -35.37 26.19
C LYS A 60 22.86 -35.18 24.77
N ALA A 61 22.21 -36.20 24.19
CA ALA A 61 21.62 -36.12 22.85
C ALA A 61 20.55 -35.01 22.78
N ALA A 62 19.68 -34.91 23.78
CA ALA A 62 18.67 -33.86 23.85
C ALA A 62 19.25 -32.47 24.07
N VAL A 63 20.39 -32.36 24.79
CA VAL A 63 21.12 -31.08 24.90
C VAL A 63 21.71 -30.67 23.56
N LEU A 64 22.28 -31.62 22.82
CA LEU A 64 22.83 -31.37 21.48
C LEU A 64 21.73 -30.96 20.50
N GLU A 65 20.59 -31.64 20.49
CA GLU A 65 19.44 -31.29 19.67
C GLU A 65 18.93 -29.87 19.96
N HIS A 66 18.81 -29.52 21.24
CA HIS A 66 18.42 -28.17 21.66
C HIS A 66 19.44 -27.12 21.19
N ALA A 67 20.73 -27.38 21.41
CA ALA A 67 21.82 -26.49 21.01
C ALA A 67 21.88 -26.26 19.49
N VAL A 68 21.65 -27.31 18.69
CA VAL A 68 21.63 -27.20 17.23
C VAL A 68 20.41 -26.40 16.79
N ASN A 69 19.21 -26.75 17.25
CA ASN A 69 17.97 -26.08 16.86
C ASN A 69 18.00 -24.57 17.17
N GLU A 70 18.54 -24.18 18.32
CA GLU A 70 18.69 -22.78 18.68
C GLU A 70 19.81 -22.07 17.90
N GLY A 71 20.88 -22.80 17.58
CA GLY A 71 22.01 -22.28 16.80
C GLY A 71 21.73 -22.11 15.31
N LEU A 72 20.75 -22.84 14.74
CA LEU A 72 20.47 -22.89 13.30
C LEU A 72 20.31 -21.50 12.67
N ASP A 73 19.49 -20.63 13.25
CA ASP A 73 19.25 -19.26 12.74
C ASP A 73 20.54 -18.41 12.75
N GLY A 74 21.35 -18.54 13.79
CA GLY A 74 22.65 -17.88 13.88
C GLY A 74 23.66 -18.41 12.86
N PHE A 75 23.67 -19.71 12.60
CA PHE A 75 24.55 -20.32 11.59
C PHE A 75 24.13 -19.94 10.18
N TYR A 76 22.83 -19.96 9.90
CA TYR A 76 22.26 -19.53 8.63
C TYR A 76 22.58 -18.07 8.34
N ARG A 77 22.26 -17.14 9.25
CA ARG A 77 22.55 -15.70 9.04
C ARG A 77 24.00 -15.42 8.74
N ARG A 78 24.92 -16.01 9.50
CA ARG A 78 26.37 -15.87 9.23
C ARG A 78 26.76 -16.41 7.86
N ALA A 79 26.21 -17.57 7.46
CA ALA A 79 26.51 -18.17 6.16
C ALA A 79 25.99 -17.30 5.00
N VAL A 80 24.81 -16.72 5.16
CA VAL A 80 24.20 -15.80 4.20
C VAL A 80 25.04 -14.52 4.06
N GLU A 81 25.40 -13.89 5.19
CA GLU A 81 26.21 -12.66 5.22
C GLU A 81 27.62 -12.86 4.65
N GLU A 82 28.32 -13.93 5.04
CA GLU A 82 29.69 -14.21 4.60
C GLU A 82 29.79 -14.50 3.09
N ASN A 83 28.68 -14.90 2.46
CA ASN A 83 28.64 -15.27 1.04
C ASN A 83 27.79 -14.32 0.18
N ASP A 84 27.33 -13.18 0.73
CA ASP A 84 26.46 -12.20 0.06
C ASP A 84 25.25 -12.84 -0.63
N VAL A 85 24.68 -13.85 0.04
CA VAL A 85 23.47 -14.53 -0.45
C VAL A 85 22.28 -13.65 -0.11
N ARG A 86 21.36 -13.48 -1.06
CA ARG A 86 20.18 -12.62 -0.89
C ARG A 86 18.92 -13.46 -0.91
N PRO A 87 18.53 -14.04 0.24
CA PRO A 87 17.40 -14.94 0.30
C PRO A 87 16.08 -14.20 0.02
N LEU A 88 15.20 -14.85 -0.72
CA LEU A 88 13.82 -14.48 -0.96
C LEU A 88 12.94 -15.52 -0.29
N GLY A 89 12.30 -15.20 0.83
CA GLY A 89 11.41 -16.14 1.53
C GLY A 89 12.13 -17.02 2.55
N ARG A 90 11.52 -18.18 2.85
CA ARG A 90 11.92 -19.03 3.99
C ARG A 90 12.87 -20.14 3.55
N PRO A 91 13.99 -20.38 4.27
CA PRO A 91 14.89 -21.48 3.99
C PRO A 91 14.32 -22.83 4.46
N GLU A 92 14.70 -23.88 3.75
CA GLU A 92 14.53 -25.28 4.15
C GLU A 92 15.87 -25.81 4.66
N ALA A 93 15.92 -26.24 5.92
CA ALA A 93 17.12 -26.73 6.56
C ALA A 93 17.03 -28.24 6.83
N ASP A 94 18.11 -28.96 6.48
CA ASP A 94 18.29 -30.38 6.76
C ASP A 94 19.66 -30.61 7.44
N ILE A 95 19.68 -31.45 8.48
CA ILE A 95 20.92 -31.79 9.19
C ILE A 95 21.45 -33.10 8.63
N THR A 96 22.49 -32.98 7.81
CA THR A 96 23.10 -34.11 7.11
C THR A 96 24.00 -34.95 8.01
N GLU A 97 24.73 -34.35 8.94
CA GLU A 97 25.56 -35.06 9.91
C GLU A 97 25.51 -34.39 11.28
N TRP A 98 25.30 -35.22 12.32
CA TRP A 98 25.28 -34.79 13.71
C TRP A 98 26.64 -35.02 14.39
N PRO A 99 27.07 -34.10 15.27
CA PRO A 99 28.18 -34.34 16.17
C PRO A 99 27.93 -35.55 17.08
N ASN A 100 28.99 -36.13 17.63
CA ASN A 100 28.92 -37.25 18.56
C ASN A 100 28.13 -36.88 19.83
N GLU A 101 27.03 -37.58 20.10
CA GLU A 101 26.14 -37.30 21.23
C GLU A 101 26.80 -37.43 22.61
N LYS A 102 27.93 -38.14 22.74
CA LYS A 102 28.55 -38.43 24.04
C LYS A 102 29.52 -37.35 24.49
N ASP A 103 30.26 -36.77 23.56
CA ASP A 103 31.33 -35.82 23.83
C ASP A 103 31.27 -34.55 22.97
N PHE A 104 30.24 -34.42 22.12
CA PHE A 104 30.03 -33.32 21.19
C PHE A 104 31.21 -33.11 20.22
N SER A 105 31.99 -34.16 19.97
CA SER A 105 33.08 -34.15 19.00
C SER A 105 32.57 -34.41 17.58
N GLY A 106 33.27 -33.86 16.58
CA GLY A 106 32.86 -33.94 15.18
C GLY A 106 32.07 -32.71 14.73
N ASP A 107 32.15 -32.43 13.44
CA ASP A 107 31.50 -31.25 12.87
C ASP A 107 29.98 -31.51 12.73
N LEU A 108 29.20 -30.45 12.90
CA LEU A 108 27.79 -30.44 12.50
C LEU A 108 27.75 -30.04 11.02
N LEU A 109 27.20 -30.90 10.18
CA LEU A 109 27.00 -30.61 8.76
C LEU A 109 25.52 -30.38 8.49
N LEU A 110 25.18 -29.18 8.05
CA LEU A 110 23.82 -28.79 7.72
C LEU A 110 23.73 -28.28 6.29
N THR A 111 22.65 -28.63 5.63
CA THR A 111 22.30 -28.21 4.28
C THR A 111 21.10 -27.30 4.37
N ILE A 112 21.19 -26.11 3.80
CA ILE A 112 20.08 -25.15 3.73
C ILE A 112 19.81 -24.84 2.27
N GLU A 113 18.60 -25.09 1.81
CA GLU A 113 18.14 -24.64 0.51
C GLU A 113 17.24 -23.43 0.69
N VAL A 114 17.47 -22.39 -0.10
CA VAL A 114 16.68 -21.16 -0.02
C VAL A 114 16.54 -20.56 -1.41
N ASP A 115 15.38 -19.98 -1.65
CA ASP A 115 15.17 -19.15 -2.82
C ASP A 115 16.00 -17.88 -2.66
N VAL A 116 16.63 -17.44 -3.75
CA VAL A 116 17.52 -16.29 -3.76
C VAL A 116 17.12 -15.32 -4.85
N ARG A 117 17.43 -14.05 -4.65
CA ARG A 117 17.28 -13.03 -5.67
C ARG A 117 18.11 -13.43 -6.90
N PRO A 118 17.51 -13.49 -8.09
CA PRO A 118 18.25 -13.80 -9.30
C PRO A 118 19.18 -12.66 -9.68
N GLU A 119 20.25 -13.00 -10.39
CA GLU A 119 21.09 -12.01 -11.07
C GLU A 119 20.39 -11.58 -12.36
N VAL A 120 19.97 -10.32 -12.41
CA VAL A 120 19.28 -9.73 -13.57
C VAL A 120 20.26 -8.81 -14.30
N LYS A 121 20.27 -8.86 -15.64
CA LYS A 121 21.08 -7.94 -16.47
C LYS A 121 20.18 -6.88 -17.06
N LEU A 122 20.42 -5.63 -16.68
CA LEU A 122 19.67 -4.50 -17.21
C LEU A 122 20.16 -4.10 -18.61
N PRO A 123 19.24 -3.68 -19.50
CA PRO A 123 19.61 -3.18 -20.81
C PRO A 123 20.19 -1.76 -20.70
N ASP A 124 20.75 -1.27 -21.80
CA ASP A 124 21.07 0.16 -21.90
C ASP A 124 19.77 0.97 -22.00
N PHE A 125 19.61 1.96 -21.13
CA PHE A 125 18.41 2.78 -21.05
C PHE A 125 18.33 3.83 -22.16
N ASP A 126 19.48 4.27 -22.70
CA ASP A 126 19.54 5.36 -23.69
C ASP A 126 18.87 4.98 -25.03
N ASP A 127 18.79 3.68 -25.33
CA ASP A 127 18.15 3.13 -26.53
C ASP A 127 16.63 2.91 -26.36
N ILE A 128 16.09 3.10 -25.15
CA ILE A 128 14.67 2.88 -24.87
C ILE A 128 13.88 4.14 -25.22
N THR A 129 12.87 3.97 -26.08
CA THR A 129 11.89 5.01 -26.41
C THR A 129 10.51 4.61 -25.92
N ILE A 130 9.88 5.51 -25.16
CA ILE A 130 8.53 5.37 -24.60
C ILE A 130 7.60 6.36 -25.31
N THR A 131 6.37 5.93 -25.64
CA THR A 131 5.41 6.74 -26.39
C THR A 131 4.11 6.87 -25.60
N VAL A 132 3.84 8.07 -25.10
CA VAL A 132 2.60 8.40 -24.37
C VAL A 132 1.62 9.19 -25.23
N ASP A 133 0.36 9.24 -24.85
CA ASP A 133 -0.63 10.08 -25.54
C ASP A 133 -0.30 11.56 -25.37
N ALA A 134 -0.60 12.38 -26.38
CA ALA A 134 -0.37 13.82 -26.33
C ALA A 134 -1.30 14.54 -25.34
N ALA A 135 -0.72 15.37 -24.46
CA ALA A 135 -1.43 16.25 -23.55
C ALA A 135 -1.97 17.50 -24.28
N GLU A 136 -2.90 17.29 -25.22
CA GLU A 136 -3.58 18.40 -25.89
C GLU A 136 -4.78 18.89 -25.06
N VAL A 137 -4.82 20.19 -24.77
CA VAL A 137 -5.96 20.82 -24.10
C VAL A 137 -6.90 21.41 -25.14
N GLY A 138 -8.00 20.68 -25.39
CA GLY A 138 -9.12 21.11 -26.18
C GLY A 138 -9.96 22.17 -25.47
N VAL A 139 -10.92 22.74 -26.20
CA VAL A 139 -11.92 23.64 -25.60
C VAL A 139 -12.88 22.82 -24.73
N ASP A 140 -13.26 21.64 -25.20
CA ASP A 140 -14.19 20.75 -24.51
C ASP A 140 -13.66 20.33 -23.13
N ASP A 141 -12.35 20.09 -22.97
CA ASP A 141 -11.76 19.77 -21.65
C ASP A 141 -11.94 20.92 -20.64
N VAL A 142 -11.87 22.18 -21.11
CA VAL A 142 -12.03 23.36 -20.25
C VAL A 142 -13.49 23.57 -19.90
N GLU A 143 -14.40 23.34 -20.86
CA GLU A 143 -15.84 23.44 -20.60
C GLU A 143 -16.32 22.29 -19.69
N GLU A 144 -15.75 21.09 -19.78
CA GLU A 144 -16.05 19.97 -18.87
C GLU A 144 -15.66 20.31 -17.42
N GLU A 145 -14.44 20.85 -17.20
CA GLU A 145 -14.03 21.24 -15.85
C GLU A 145 -14.83 22.45 -15.35
N LEU A 146 -15.19 23.38 -16.23
CA LEU A 146 -16.08 24.49 -15.90
C LEU A 146 -17.48 23.99 -15.49
N ASP A 147 -18.05 23.03 -16.22
CA ASP A 147 -19.34 22.42 -15.90
C ASP A 147 -19.28 21.62 -14.60
N ARG A 148 -18.16 20.93 -14.34
CA ARG A 148 -17.91 20.28 -13.06
C ARG A 148 -17.88 21.29 -11.92
N LEU A 149 -17.24 22.44 -12.10
CA LEU A 149 -17.26 23.52 -11.11
C LEU A 149 -18.67 24.09 -10.93
N ARG A 150 -19.37 24.41 -12.02
CA ARG A 150 -20.76 24.90 -12.01
C ARG A 150 -21.72 23.94 -11.31
N SER A 151 -21.49 22.64 -11.45
CA SER A 151 -22.32 21.60 -10.82
C SER A 151 -22.34 21.68 -9.30
N ARG A 152 -21.29 22.22 -8.67
CA ARG A 152 -21.20 22.45 -7.21
C ARG A 152 -22.11 23.59 -6.75
N PHE A 153 -22.46 24.49 -7.66
CA PHE A 153 -23.34 25.65 -7.44
C PHE A 153 -24.71 25.47 -8.13
N GLY A 154 -24.93 24.32 -8.77
CA GLY A 154 -26.17 24.01 -9.47
C GLY A 154 -27.35 23.89 -8.51
N THR A 155 -28.53 24.27 -8.99
CA THR A 155 -29.79 24.10 -8.23
C THR A 155 -30.55 22.90 -8.78
N LEU A 156 -31.13 22.10 -7.89
CA LEU A 156 -31.98 20.98 -8.29
C LEU A 156 -33.40 21.46 -8.58
N VAL A 157 -33.86 21.23 -9.81
CA VAL A 157 -35.19 21.63 -10.29
C VAL A 157 -35.99 20.39 -10.66
N THR A 158 -37.20 20.28 -10.13
CA THR A 158 -38.09 19.15 -10.43
C THR A 158 -38.51 19.16 -11.90
N VAL A 159 -38.40 18.01 -12.55
CA VAL A 159 -38.77 17.79 -13.95
C VAL A 159 -39.83 16.72 -14.11
N ASP A 160 -40.66 16.88 -15.15
CA ASP A 160 -41.74 15.95 -15.48
C ASP A 160 -41.37 15.14 -16.73
N ARG A 161 -40.36 14.26 -16.56
CA ARG A 161 -39.86 13.32 -17.57
C ARG A 161 -39.26 12.08 -16.88
N PRO A 162 -39.09 10.95 -17.60
CA PRO A 162 -38.33 9.82 -17.08
C PRO A 162 -36.94 10.25 -16.61
N ALA A 163 -36.49 9.60 -15.53
CA ALA A 163 -35.18 9.86 -14.96
C ALA A 163 -34.07 9.41 -15.91
N LYS A 164 -32.92 10.07 -15.84
CA LYS A 164 -31.72 9.73 -16.61
C LYS A 164 -30.51 9.77 -15.70
N THR A 165 -29.43 9.10 -16.11
CA THR A 165 -28.12 9.22 -15.46
C THR A 165 -27.73 10.68 -15.27
N GLY A 166 -27.32 11.03 -14.04
CA GLY A 166 -26.97 12.40 -13.63
C GLY A 166 -28.12 13.26 -13.09
N ASP A 167 -29.39 12.83 -13.22
CA ASP A 167 -30.52 13.43 -12.51
C ASP A 167 -30.48 13.02 -11.01
N PHE A 168 -31.16 13.80 -10.18
CA PHE A 168 -31.36 13.48 -8.77
C PHE A 168 -32.77 12.92 -8.54
N ALA A 169 -32.85 11.67 -8.13
CA ALA A 169 -34.07 11.03 -7.69
C ALA A 169 -34.33 11.35 -6.20
N GLN A 170 -35.51 11.88 -5.90
CA GLN A 170 -36.03 11.91 -4.54
C GLN A 170 -36.78 10.62 -4.28
N ILE A 171 -36.29 9.78 -3.37
CA ILE A 171 -36.79 8.41 -3.18
C ILE A 171 -37.08 8.09 -1.72
N ASP A 172 -37.98 7.13 -1.53
CA ASP A 172 -38.17 6.43 -0.26
C ASP A 172 -37.82 4.96 -0.45
N LEU A 173 -37.14 4.38 0.54
CA LEU A 173 -36.69 2.99 0.58
C LEU A 173 -37.27 2.29 1.81
N VAL A 174 -37.72 1.05 1.60
CA VAL A 174 -38.14 0.15 2.66
C VAL A 174 -37.49 -1.21 2.43
N ALA A 175 -36.73 -1.68 3.42
CA ALA A 175 -36.07 -2.98 3.38
C ALA A 175 -36.81 -4.00 4.25
N VAL A 176 -37.07 -5.18 3.69
CA VAL A 176 -37.79 -6.28 4.36
C VAL A 176 -36.98 -7.57 4.29
N ILE A 177 -36.78 -8.23 5.43
CA ILE A 177 -36.17 -9.56 5.53
C ILE A 177 -37.17 -10.51 6.16
N GLY A 178 -37.45 -11.65 5.52
CA GLY A 178 -38.36 -12.66 6.07
C GLY A 178 -39.80 -12.18 6.30
N GLY A 179 -40.21 -11.07 5.67
CA GLY A 179 -41.52 -10.45 5.85
C GLY A 179 -41.61 -9.43 6.99
N GLU A 180 -40.51 -9.16 7.70
CA GLU A 180 -40.40 -8.10 8.70
C GLU A 180 -39.62 -6.91 8.13
N GLU A 181 -40.11 -5.70 8.36
CA GLU A 181 -39.40 -4.46 8.00
C GLU A 181 -38.18 -4.31 8.92
N VAL A 182 -37.00 -4.24 8.31
CA VAL A 182 -35.72 -4.17 9.02
C VAL A 182 -35.10 -2.78 8.94
N ASP A 183 -35.40 -2.02 7.88
CA ASP A 183 -34.92 -0.65 7.73
C ASP A 183 -35.86 0.19 6.83
N THR A 184 -35.87 1.50 7.04
CA THR A 184 -36.62 2.46 6.23
C THR A 184 -35.89 3.78 6.15
N ALA A 185 -35.85 4.35 4.95
CA ALA A 185 -35.27 5.66 4.71
C ALA A 185 -36.15 6.46 3.77
N ALA A 186 -36.50 7.67 4.16
CA ALA A 186 -37.42 8.52 3.42
C ALA A 186 -36.75 9.84 2.99
N ASN A 187 -37.20 10.38 1.86
CA ASN A 187 -36.70 11.60 1.23
C ASN A 187 -35.20 11.60 0.96
N ILE A 188 -34.65 10.45 0.56
CA ILE A 188 -33.27 10.37 0.09
C ILE A 188 -33.18 11.12 -1.23
N SER A 189 -32.16 11.95 -1.38
CA SER A 189 -31.78 12.57 -2.65
C SER A 189 -30.60 11.79 -3.20
N TYR A 190 -30.81 11.07 -4.30
CA TYR A 190 -29.83 10.17 -4.90
C TYR A 190 -29.49 10.61 -6.32
N GLU A 191 -28.20 10.72 -6.65
CA GLU A 191 -27.75 10.98 -8.02
C GLU A 191 -27.72 9.67 -8.80
N ILE A 192 -28.56 9.57 -9.83
CA ILE A 192 -28.71 8.34 -10.62
C ILE A 192 -27.42 8.05 -11.37
N GLY A 193 -26.88 6.85 -11.18
CA GLY A 193 -25.62 6.39 -11.74
C GLY A 193 -24.40 6.68 -10.88
N SER A 194 -24.55 7.20 -9.65
CA SER A 194 -23.41 7.41 -8.76
C SER A 194 -22.86 6.11 -8.17
N GLY A 195 -23.68 5.06 -8.10
CA GLY A 195 -23.34 3.80 -7.44
C GLY A 195 -23.16 3.87 -5.92
N GLU A 196 -23.51 5.01 -5.28
CA GLU A 196 -23.17 5.25 -3.87
C GLU A 196 -24.23 4.77 -2.86
N LEU A 197 -25.40 4.29 -3.30
CA LEU A 197 -26.53 4.00 -2.40
C LEU A 197 -26.70 2.51 -2.12
N ILE A 198 -27.24 1.74 -3.07
CA ILE A 198 -27.50 0.30 -2.96
C ILE A 198 -27.37 -0.33 -4.34
N ASP A 199 -26.75 -1.50 -4.42
CA ASP A 199 -26.65 -2.26 -5.67
C ASP A 199 -28.03 -2.54 -6.28
N GLY A 200 -28.20 -2.30 -7.58
CA GLY A 200 -29.48 -2.51 -8.26
C GLY A 200 -30.45 -1.32 -8.23
N ILE A 201 -30.13 -0.24 -7.50
CA ILE A 201 -31.01 0.93 -7.40
C ILE A 201 -31.16 1.66 -8.73
N ASP A 202 -30.10 1.76 -9.52
CA ASP A 202 -30.11 2.46 -10.80
C ASP A 202 -31.00 1.74 -11.82
N GLU A 203 -30.88 0.41 -11.90
CA GLU A 203 -31.74 -0.42 -12.74
C GLU A 203 -33.21 -0.36 -12.30
N ALA A 204 -33.46 -0.29 -10.99
CA ALA A 204 -34.80 -0.11 -10.45
C ALA A 204 -35.40 1.24 -10.86
N LEU A 205 -34.63 2.33 -10.72
CA LEU A 205 -35.07 3.69 -11.04
C LEU A 205 -35.30 3.91 -12.54
N ASP A 206 -34.54 3.25 -13.43
CA ASP A 206 -34.75 3.31 -14.88
C ASP A 206 -36.13 2.75 -15.30
N THR A 207 -36.71 1.87 -14.49
CA THR A 207 -38.05 1.32 -14.73
C THR A 207 -39.20 2.20 -14.23
N LEU A 208 -38.91 3.30 -13.51
CA LEU A 208 -39.92 4.08 -12.80
C LEU A 208 -40.09 5.50 -13.35
N THR A 209 -41.32 5.97 -13.26
CA THR A 209 -41.67 7.39 -13.34
C THR A 209 -42.09 7.94 -11.97
N ALA A 210 -42.13 9.26 -11.83
CA ALA A 210 -42.46 9.90 -10.55
C ALA A 210 -43.85 9.45 -10.03
N GLY A 211 -43.88 9.00 -8.78
CA GLY A 211 -45.04 8.42 -8.09
C GLY A 211 -45.12 6.89 -8.16
N GLU A 212 -44.24 6.22 -8.91
CA GLU A 212 -44.23 4.76 -9.03
C GLU A 212 -43.27 4.09 -8.04
N THR A 213 -43.52 2.81 -7.80
CA THR A 213 -42.71 1.97 -6.91
C THR A 213 -42.30 0.67 -7.59
N THR A 214 -41.12 0.15 -7.24
CA THR A 214 -40.68 -1.18 -7.62
C THR A 214 -39.94 -1.84 -6.46
N THR A 215 -39.72 -3.14 -6.59
CA THR A 215 -39.07 -3.95 -5.56
C THR A 215 -37.98 -4.80 -6.19
N PHE A 216 -36.80 -4.81 -5.57
CA PHE A 216 -35.66 -5.62 -5.97
C PHE A 216 -34.99 -6.23 -4.72
N GLU A 217 -34.06 -7.17 -4.92
CA GLU A 217 -33.32 -7.83 -3.85
C GLU A 217 -31.85 -7.39 -3.91
N ALA A 218 -31.30 -6.92 -2.79
CA ALA A 218 -29.90 -6.51 -2.67
C ALA A 218 -29.40 -6.67 -1.22
N PRO A 219 -28.08 -6.84 -1.01
CA PRO A 219 -27.50 -6.87 0.33
C PRO A 219 -27.58 -5.50 1.00
N LEU A 220 -27.85 -5.49 2.31
CA LEU A 220 -27.84 -4.24 3.09
C LEU A 220 -26.41 -3.76 3.34
N MET A 221 -26.18 -2.47 3.10
CA MET A 221 -24.87 -1.81 3.18
C MET A 221 -24.46 -1.43 4.63
N GLY A 222 -25.31 -1.69 5.64
CA GLY A 222 -25.04 -1.34 7.03
C GLY A 222 -26.15 -1.74 8.00
N GLY A 223 -25.92 -1.52 9.29
CA GLY A 223 -26.87 -1.81 10.36
C GLY A 223 -26.76 -3.24 10.93
N ASP A 224 -27.73 -3.63 11.77
CA ASP A 224 -27.73 -4.94 12.44
C ASP A 224 -27.84 -6.14 11.46
N HIS A 225 -28.21 -5.87 10.20
CA HIS A 225 -28.37 -6.83 9.11
C HIS A 225 -27.40 -6.57 7.93
N GLU A 226 -26.27 -5.89 8.17
CA GLU A 226 -25.25 -5.63 7.14
C GLU A 226 -24.81 -6.93 6.43
N GLY A 227 -24.83 -6.91 5.11
CA GLY A 227 -24.51 -8.05 4.25
C GLY A 227 -25.63 -9.08 4.07
N GLU A 228 -26.76 -8.97 4.78
CA GLU A 228 -27.93 -9.83 4.53
C GLU A 228 -28.74 -9.30 3.34
N ASN A 229 -29.22 -10.21 2.48
CA ASN A 229 -30.11 -9.85 1.37
C ASN A 229 -31.49 -9.45 1.90
N ALA A 230 -31.92 -8.25 1.53
CA ALA A 230 -33.24 -7.74 1.83
C ALA A 230 -34.05 -7.50 0.55
N GLN A 231 -35.37 -7.65 0.66
CA GLN A 231 -36.29 -7.20 -0.37
C GLN A 231 -36.53 -5.70 -0.18
N ILE A 232 -35.98 -4.90 -1.10
CA ILE A 232 -35.98 -3.45 -1.04
C ILE A 232 -37.04 -2.90 -1.96
N THR A 233 -37.99 -2.17 -1.40
CA THR A 233 -38.98 -1.42 -2.16
C THR A 233 -38.55 0.02 -2.28
N VAL A 234 -38.37 0.49 -3.51
CA VAL A 234 -38.08 1.89 -3.83
C VAL A 234 -39.35 2.58 -4.34
N THR A 235 -39.60 3.77 -3.82
CA THR A 235 -40.62 4.70 -4.30
C THR A 235 -39.93 5.91 -4.89
N LEU A 236 -40.16 6.19 -6.19
CA LEU A 236 -39.63 7.39 -6.84
C LEU A 236 -40.62 8.53 -6.62
N ASN A 237 -40.31 9.48 -5.74
CA ASN A 237 -41.20 10.60 -5.44
C ASN A 237 -41.12 11.72 -6.50
N ALA A 238 -39.90 12.09 -6.89
CA ALA A 238 -39.67 13.13 -7.89
C ALA A 238 -38.32 12.94 -8.57
N VAL A 239 -38.23 13.38 -9.82
CA VAL A 239 -36.97 13.50 -10.56
C VAL A 239 -36.61 14.97 -10.60
N LYS A 240 -35.37 15.31 -10.25
CA LYS A 240 -34.82 16.66 -10.32
C LYS A 240 -33.64 16.67 -11.26
N GLU A 241 -33.60 17.61 -12.17
CA GLU A 241 -32.40 17.86 -12.96
C GLU A 241 -31.58 18.98 -12.31
N ARG A 242 -30.27 18.94 -12.51
CA ARG A 242 -29.35 19.96 -12.01
C ARG A 242 -29.26 21.09 -13.01
N GLU A 243 -29.82 22.23 -12.66
CA GLU A 243 -29.69 23.45 -13.43
C GLU A 243 -28.38 24.16 -13.04
N LEU A 244 -27.45 24.21 -13.99
CA LEU A 244 -26.15 24.86 -13.80
C LEU A 244 -26.32 26.39 -13.91
N PRO A 245 -25.73 27.20 -13.01
CA PRO A 245 -25.73 28.66 -13.14
C PRO A 245 -25.09 29.09 -14.46
N GLU A 246 -25.48 30.21 -15.05
CA GLU A 246 -24.88 30.68 -16.32
C GLU A 246 -23.36 30.88 -16.18
N ALA A 247 -22.60 30.55 -17.22
CA ALA A 247 -21.15 30.68 -17.24
C ALA A 247 -20.74 32.12 -17.63
N ASP A 248 -20.96 33.06 -16.72
CA ASP A 248 -20.70 34.49 -16.89
C ASP A 248 -19.74 35.06 -15.82
N ASP A 249 -19.50 36.37 -15.87
CA ASP A 249 -18.58 37.06 -14.94
C ASP A 249 -19.11 37.05 -13.50
N ASP A 250 -20.44 37.03 -13.31
CA ASP A 250 -21.05 36.92 -11.98
C ASP A 250 -20.77 35.55 -11.37
N PHE A 251 -20.85 34.47 -12.16
CA PHE A 251 -20.45 33.13 -11.71
C PHE A 251 -18.96 33.06 -11.38
N ALA A 252 -18.09 33.66 -12.19
CA ALA A 252 -16.65 33.68 -11.94
C ALA A 252 -16.29 34.28 -10.57
N GLN A 253 -16.92 35.40 -10.22
CA GLN A 253 -16.73 36.07 -8.92
C GLN A 253 -17.28 35.28 -7.73
N ILE A 254 -18.32 34.47 -7.93
CA ILE A 254 -18.92 33.64 -6.87
C ILE A 254 -18.10 32.36 -6.66
N ALA A 255 -17.61 31.76 -7.75
CA ALA A 255 -16.97 30.45 -7.72
C ALA A 255 -15.44 30.49 -7.54
N SER A 256 -14.82 31.66 -7.71
CA SER A 256 -13.36 31.80 -7.71
C SER A 256 -12.90 33.20 -7.28
N GLU A 257 -11.58 33.40 -7.30
CA GLU A 257 -10.95 34.71 -7.06
C GLU A 257 -10.93 35.63 -8.29
N PHE A 258 -11.44 35.18 -9.44
CA PHE A 258 -11.37 35.91 -10.70
C PHE A 258 -12.58 36.82 -10.91
N ASP A 259 -12.35 37.96 -11.57
CA ASP A 259 -13.40 38.95 -11.84
C ASP A 259 -14.23 38.60 -13.09
N THR A 260 -13.66 37.82 -14.01
CA THR A 260 -14.27 37.48 -15.31
C THR A 260 -14.27 36.00 -15.63
N ILE A 261 -15.23 35.55 -16.43
CA ILE A 261 -15.28 34.16 -16.90
C ILE A 261 -14.09 33.79 -17.80
N GLY A 262 -13.51 34.78 -18.47
CA GLY A 262 -12.32 34.59 -19.31
C GLY A 262 -11.10 34.20 -18.47
N GLU A 263 -10.89 34.88 -17.34
CA GLU A 263 -9.81 34.57 -16.39
C GLU A 263 -10.02 33.19 -15.74
N LEU A 264 -11.25 32.89 -15.32
CA LEU A 264 -11.59 31.57 -14.77
C LEU A 264 -11.31 30.46 -15.79
N ARG A 265 -11.76 30.60 -17.04
CA ARG A 265 -11.47 29.61 -18.10
C ARG A 265 -9.97 29.46 -18.36
N GLN A 266 -9.19 30.53 -18.30
CA GLN A 266 -7.74 30.47 -18.47
C GLN A 266 -7.05 29.73 -17.31
N SER A 267 -7.51 29.95 -16.07
CA SER A 267 -7.04 29.22 -14.90
C SER A 267 -7.38 27.73 -15.00
N LEU A 268 -8.64 27.38 -15.33
CA LEU A 268 -9.07 26.00 -15.56
C LEU A 268 -8.27 25.34 -16.67
N ARG A 269 -7.97 26.06 -17.76
CA ARG A 269 -7.11 25.56 -18.84
C ARG A 269 -5.72 25.18 -18.32
N THR A 270 -5.13 26.01 -17.46
CA THR A 270 -3.82 25.74 -16.84
C THR A 270 -3.88 24.53 -15.91
N GLN A 271 -4.97 24.38 -15.16
CA GLN A 271 -5.20 23.23 -14.29
C GLN A 271 -5.33 21.93 -15.10
N VAL A 272 -6.11 21.94 -16.19
CA VAL A 272 -6.26 20.80 -17.11
C VAL A 272 -4.93 20.47 -17.77
N GLU A 273 -4.17 21.47 -18.21
CA GLU A 273 -2.84 21.27 -18.78
C GLU A 273 -1.92 20.55 -17.79
N ARG A 274 -1.86 21.03 -16.54
CA ARG A 274 -1.05 20.41 -15.49
C ARG A 274 -1.51 18.98 -15.18
N ALA A 275 -2.82 18.74 -15.13
CA ALA A 275 -3.37 17.41 -14.91
C ALA A 275 -3.02 16.43 -16.05
N LYS A 276 -3.09 16.88 -17.31
CA LYS A 276 -2.72 16.06 -18.47
C LYS A 276 -1.22 15.78 -18.52
N VAL A 277 -0.37 16.78 -18.25
CA VAL A 277 1.09 16.57 -18.12
C VAL A 277 1.39 15.60 -16.98
N PHE A 278 0.70 15.71 -15.86
CA PHE A 278 0.90 14.77 -14.75
C PHE A 278 0.49 13.35 -15.15
N GLY A 279 -0.64 13.21 -15.84
CA GLY A 279 -1.10 11.94 -16.40
C GLY A 279 -0.12 11.33 -17.40
N GLN A 280 0.50 12.14 -18.27
CA GLN A 280 1.56 11.69 -19.17
C GLN A 280 2.77 11.13 -18.42
N GLY A 281 3.19 11.78 -17.33
CA GLY A 281 4.31 11.28 -16.52
C GLY A 281 4.03 9.93 -15.87
N THR A 282 2.83 9.76 -15.32
CA THR A 282 2.37 8.45 -14.80
C THR A 282 2.32 7.39 -15.90
N ALA A 283 1.72 7.70 -17.05
CA ALA A 283 1.67 6.79 -18.18
C ALA A 283 3.07 6.41 -18.70
N ALA A 284 4.01 7.36 -18.73
CA ALA A 284 5.39 7.11 -19.14
C ALA A 284 6.10 6.16 -18.17
N ARG A 285 5.85 6.29 -16.86
CA ARG A 285 6.37 5.38 -15.82
C ARG A 285 5.84 3.96 -16.02
N ASP A 286 4.53 3.81 -16.20
CA ASP A 286 3.90 2.50 -16.38
C ASP A 286 4.42 1.81 -17.65
N GLN A 287 4.43 2.54 -18.77
CA GLN A 287 4.96 2.04 -20.04
C GLN A 287 6.45 1.69 -19.97
N LEU A 288 7.26 2.44 -19.22
CA LEU A 288 8.66 2.13 -19.00
C LEU A 288 8.83 0.79 -18.28
N VAL A 289 8.08 0.57 -17.20
CA VAL A 289 8.10 -0.71 -16.46
C VAL A 289 7.70 -1.86 -17.38
N ASP A 290 6.57 -1.73 -18.08
CA ASP A 290 6.12 -2.76 -19.01
C ASP A 290 7.17 -3.04 -20.10
N LYS A 291 7.81 -1.98 -20.64
CA LYS A 291 8.84 -2.14 -21.66
C LYS A 291 10.08 -2.86 -21.13
N LEU A 292 10.51 -2.55 -19.92
CA LEU A 292 11.65 -3.23 -19.29
C LEU A 292 11.33 -4.70 -19.00
N LEU A 293 10.11 -5.02 -18.57
CA LEU A 293 9.67 -6.41 -18.37
C LEU A 293 9.62 -7.23 -19.68
N GLU A 294 9.39 -6.59 -20.83
CA GLU A 294 9.51 -7.25 -22.14
C GLU A 294 10.98 -7.51 -22.55
N LEU A 295 11.90 -6.63 -22.16
CA LEU A 295 13.29 -6.68 -22.58
C LEU A 295 14.16 -7.58 -21.68
N VAL A 296 13.73 -7.80 -20.43
CA VAL A 296 14.52 -8.47 -19.40
C VAL A 296 13.82 -9.73 -18.94
N GLU A 297 14.50 -10.87 -19.09
CA GLU A 297 14.03 -12.14 -18.51
C GLU A 297 14.35 -12.17 -17.01
N ILE A 298 13.31 -12.11 -16.18
CA ILE A 298 13.42 -12.14 -14.72
C ILE A 298 12.77 -13.43 -14.20
N PRO A 299 13.58 -14.41 -13.77
CA PRO A 299 13.04 -15.62 -13.16
C PRO A 299 12.52 -15.30 -11.76
N VAL A 300 11.33 -15.80 -11.43
CA VAL A 300 10.74 -15.66 -10.10
C VAL A 300 10.65 -17.04 -9.47
N PRO A 301 11.00 -17.21 -8.17
CA PRO A 301 10.79 -18.48 -7.49
C PRO A 301 9.30 -18.85 -7.46
N GLU A 302 8.96 -20.06 -7.94
CA GLU A 302 7.56 -20.52 -8.01
C GLU A 302 6.92 -20.61 -6.62
N GLN A 303 7.67 -21.07 -5.61
CA GLN A 303 7.18 -21.17 -4.23
C GLN A 303 6.79 -19.80 -3.66
N LEU A 304 7.55 -18.75 -3.98
CA LEU A 304 7.23 -17.38 -3.56
C LEU A 304 5.90 -16.90 -4.15
N VAL A 305 5.64 -17.24 -5.41
CA VAL A 305 4.38 -16.92 -6.09
C VAL A 305 3.22 -17.71 -5.47
N GLU A 306 3.39 -19.01 -5.27
CA GLU A 306 2.34 -19.87 -4.70
C GLU A 306 1.98 -19.47 -3.26
N ASP A 307 2.97 -19.10 -2.44
CA ASP A 307 2.74 -18.58 -1.09
C ASP A 307 1.91 -17.30 -1.10
N GLU A 308 2.17 -16.39 -2.05
CA GLU A 308 1.42 -15.13 -2.19
C GLU A 308 0.00 -15.37 -2.71
N VAL A 309 -0.16 -16.22 -3.71
CA VAL A 309 -1.47 -16.61 -4.25
C VAL A 309 -2.31 -17.27 -3.16
N HIS A 310 -1.72 -18.17 -2.36
CA HIS A 310 -2.42 -18.80 -1.26
C HIS A 310 -2.87 -17.77 -0.22
N ARG A 311 -1.98 -16.86 0.18
CA ARG A 311 -2.28 -15.79 1.15
C ARG A 311 -3.40 -14.87 0.66
N HIS A 312 -3.36 -14.48 -0.60
CA HIS A 312 -4.37 -13.60 -1.22
C HIS A 312 -5.75 -14.28 -1.24
N LEU A 313 -5.83 -15.52 -1.73
CA LEU A 313 -7.08 -16.27 -1.79
C LEU A 313 -7.62 -16.65 -0.41
N GLU A 314 -6.75 -16.86 0.58
CA GLU A 314 -7.15 -17.10 1.97
C GLU A 314 -7.84 -15.86 2.56
N GLN A 315 -7.32 -14.66 2.30
CA GLN A 315 -7.94 -13.42 2.76
C GLN A 315 -9.33 -13.19 2.16
N GLU A 316 -9.54 -13.63 0.92
CA GLU A 316 -10.85 -13.55 0.26
C GLU A 316 -11.78 -14.75 0.58
N ASN A 317 -11.31 -15.76 1.32
CA ASN A 317 -12.00 -17.05 1.50
C ASN A 317 -12.34 -17.76 0.18
N ARG A 318 -11.48 -17.62 -0.85
CA ARG A 318 -11.68 -18.16 -2.22
C ARG A 318 -10.62 -19.19 -2.63
N LEU A 319 -10.10 -19.96 -1.67
CA LEU A 319 -9.03 -20.94 -1.91
C LEU A 319 -9.33 -21.98 -3.01
N GLU A 320 -10.59 -22.31 -3.24
CA GLU A 320 -11.03 -23.31 -4.23
C GLU A 320 -11.36 -22.70 -5.62
N ASP A 321 -11.21 -21.40 -5.80
CA ASP A 321 -11.50 -20.71 -7.06
C ASP A 321 -10.30 -20.78 -8.02
N ASP A 322 -10.28 -21.81 -8.88
CA ASP A 322 -9.18 -22.05 -9.83
C ASP A 322 -9.01 -20.94 -10.87
N VAL A 323 -10.09 -20.26 -11.27
CA VAL A 323 -10.03 -19.17 -12.25
C VAL A 323 -9.36 -17.97 -11.61
N HIS A 324 -9.85 -17.58 -10.43
CA HIS A 324 -9.29 -16.45 -9.71
C HIS A 324 -7.85 -16.72 -9.26
N ARG A 325 -7.53 -17.97 -8.87
CA ARG A 325 -6.16 -18.40 -8.59
C ARG A 325 -5.21 -18.13 -9.76
N ALA A 326 -5.63 -18.41 -10.98
CA ALA A 326 -4.79 -18.16 -12.17
C ALA A 326 -4.56 -16.66 -12.39
N GLU A 327 -5.59 -15.82 -12.22
CA GLU A 327 -5.49 -14.36 -12.31
C GLU A 327 -4.55 -13.78 -11.25
N VAL A 328 -4.70 -14.22 -9.99
CA VAL A 328 -3.85 -13.82 -8.87
C VAL A 328 -2.41 -14.30 -9.07
N LYS A 329 -2.22 -15.48 -9.67
CA LYS A 329 -0.88 -15.99 -10.01
C LYS A 329 -0.19 -15.09 -11.03
N GLU A 330 -0.86 -14.76 -12.13
CA GLU A 330 -0.30 -13.89 -13.16
C GLU A 330 0.04 -12.49 -12.62
N SER A 331 -0.86 -11.91 -11.82
CA SER A 331 -0.65 -10.60 -11.21
C SER A 331 0.49 -10.61 -10.16
N SER A 332 0.59 -11.66 -9.36
CA SER A 332 1.67 -11.86 -8.37
C SER A 332 3.01 -12.04 -9.07
N GLU A 333 3.08 -12.86 -10.13
CA GLU A 333 4.28 -13.02 -10.95
C GLU A 333 4.73 -11.69 -11.55
N LYS A 334 3.82 -10.91 -12.14
CA LYS A 334 4.14 -9.58 -12.67
C LYS A 334 4.68 -8.66 -11.57
N THR A 335 4.03 -8.65 -10.41
CA THR A 335 4.44 -7.82 -9.26
C THR A 335 5.85 -8.17 -8.78
N PHE A 336 6.16 -9.46 -8.59
CA PHE A 336 7.49 -9.88 -8.18
C PHE A 336 8.56 -9.57 -9.24
N LYS A 337 8.26 -9.76 -10.54
CA LYS A 337 9.17 -9.36 -11.62
C LYS A 337 9.45 -7.86 -11.58
N THR A 338 8.43 -7.03 -11.43
CA THR A 338 8.58 -5.58 -11.31
C THR A 338 9.42 -5.19 -10.10
N GLN A 339 9.19 -5.79 -8.94
CA GLN A 339 9.98 -5.50 -7.74
C GLN A 339 11.44 -5.89 -7.90
N ILE A 340 11.72 -7.09 -8.45
CA ILE A 340 13.09 -7.54 -8.70
C ILE A 340 13.79 -6.63 -9.72
N LEU A 341 13.09 -6.26 -10.80
CA LEU A 341 13.59 -5.32 -11.81
C LEU A 341 14.01 -3.99 -11.16
N LEU A 342 13.08 -3.34 -10.45
CA LEU A 342 13.30 -2.01 -9.88
C LEU A 342 14.34 -2.04 -8.76
N ASP A 343 14.43 -3.12 -8.01
CA ASP A 343 15.49 -3.27 -7.01
C ASP A 343 16.87 -3.44 -7.65
N GLU A 344 16.98 -4.19 -8.77
CA GLU A 344 18.24 -4.29 -9.51
C GLU A 344 18.65 -2.93 -10.07
N VAL A 345 17.67 -2.17 -10.58
CA VAL A 345 17.92 -0.78 -11.03
C VAL A 345 18.41 0.07 -9.88
N ALA A 346 17.71 0.02 -8.73
CA ALA A 346 18.07 0.79 -7.56
C ALA A 346 19.51 0.50 -7.13
N GLN A 347 19.91 -0.77 -7.19
CA GLN A 347 21.24 -1.19 -6.84
C GLN A 347 22.30 -0.77 -7.87
N GLU A 348 22.07 -1.00 -9.17
CA GLU A 348 23.04 -0.66 -10.22
C GLU A 348 23.29 0.86 -10.27
N ASN A 349 22.31 1.66 -9.85
CA ASN A 349 22.40 3.11 -9.79
C ASN A 349 22.77 3.66 -8.39
N ASP A 350 23.16 2.80 -7.42
CA ASP A 350 23.51 3.17 -6.03
C ASP A 350 22.47 4.13 -5.39
N VAL A 351 21.18 3.81 -5.57
CA VAL A 351 20.07 4.64 -5.12
C VAL A 351 20.05 4.68 -3.59
N LYS A 352 20.13 5.89 -3.06
CA LYS A 352 20.05 6.17 -1.62
C LYS A 352 18.78 6.93 -1.31
N VAL A 353 18.02 6.41 -0.35
CA VAL A 353 16.82 7.04 0.18
C VAL A 353 17.21 7.97 1.31
N SER A 354 16.87 9.25 1.17
CA SER A 354 17.04 10.23 2.24
C SER A 354 15.97 10.07 3.31
N GLN A 355 16.22 10.62 4.50
CA GLN A 355 15.22 10.63 5.56
C GLN A 355 13.98 11.44 5.15
N ASP A 356 14.17 12.55 4.44
CA ASP A 356 13.07 13.41 4.00
C ASP A 356 12.18 12.72 2.97
N GLU A 357 12.78 11.99 2.01
CA GLU A 357 12.04 11.18 1.03
C GLU A 357 11.19 10.10 1.72
N LEU A 358 11.78 9.40 2.71
CA LEU A 358 11.05 8.42 3.50
C LEU A 358 9.91 9.07 4.30
N THR A 359 10.16 10.22 4.94
CA THR A 359 9.13 10.94 5.69
C THR A 359 7.99 11.39 4.80
N GLN A 360 8.27 11.95 3.62
CA GLN A 360 7.25 12.36 2.66
C GLN A 360 6.40 11.17 2.19
N TYR A 361 7.05 10.05 1.87
CA TYR A 361 6.35 8.82 1.47
C TYR A 361 5.42 8.30 2.59
N LEU A 362 5.90 8.30 3.84
CA LEU A 362 5.09 7.86 4.98
C LEU A 362 3.91 8.80 5.28
N VAL A 363 4.08 10.11 5.11
CA VAL A 363 2.99 11.10 5.27
C VAL A 363 1.92 10.91 4.18
N GLN A 364 2.34 10.73 2.92
CA GLN A 364 1.42 10.45 1.82
C GLN A 364 0.66 9.13 2.04
N GLY A 365 1.36 8.09 2.49
CA GLY A 365 0.73 6.81 2.84
C GLY A 365 -0.29 6.96 3.98
N ALA A 366 0.04 7.71 5.03
CA ALA A 366 -0.88 7.94 6.16
C ALA A 366 -2.20 8.62 5.71
N ALA A 367 -2.12 9.57 4.77
CA ALA A 367 -3.29 10.25 4.23
C ALA A 367 -4.24 9.30 3.49
N GLN A 368 -3.71 8.31 2.77
CA GLN A 368 -4.51 7.29 2.08
C GLN A 368 -5.32 6.42 3.06
N TYR A 369 -4.79 6.19 4.26
CA TYR A 369 -5.48 5.44 5.33
C TYR A 369 -6.28 6.33 6.29
N GLY A 370 -6.33 7.65 6.04
CA GLY A 370 -7.01 8.60 6.94
C GLY A 370 -6.43 8.64 8.36
N MET A 371 -5.14 8.32 8.52
CA MET A 371 -4.46 8.20 9.81
C MET A 371 -3.52 9.38 10.07
N ASP A 372 -3.29 9.72 11.34
CA ASP A 372 -2.22 10.65 11.71
C ASP A 372 -0.84 10.08 11.30
N PRO A 373 0.05 10.88 10.67
CA PRO A 373 1.35 10.39 10.24
C PRO A 373 2.21 9.78 11.34
N ASN A 374 2.19 10.32 12.57
CA ASN A 374 3.02 9.79 13.66
C ASN A 374 2.49 8.44 14.15
N GLU A 375 1.16 8.27 14.17
CA GLU A 375 0.53 7.00 14.51
C GLU A 375 0.86 5.93 13.45
N PHE A 376 0.78 6.29 12.17
CA PHE A 376 1.12 5.40 11.06
C PHE A 376 2.57 4.92 11.12
N VAL A 377 3.53 5.86 11.31
CA VAL A 377 4.96 5.49 11.47
C VAL A 377 5.18 4.59 12.68
N LYS A 378 4.50 4.85 13.79
CA LYS A 378 4.61 4.02 14.99
C LYS A 378 4.16 2.58 14.72
N ILE A 379 3.02 2.37 14.07
CA ILE A 379 2.51 1.04 13.71
C ILE A 379 3.51 0.29 12.82
N LEU A 380 4.00 0.97 11.76
CA LEU A 380 4.98 0.36 10.86
C LEU A 380 6.30 0.01 11.57
N SER A 381 6.74 0.85 12.51
CA SER A 381 7.94 0.57 13.31
C SER A 381 7.73 -0.59 14.27
N GLU A 382 6.59 -0.68 14.95
CA GLU A 382 6.27 -1.78 15.88
C GLU A 382 6.16 -3.13 15.14
N ASN A 383 5.69 -3.10 13.90
CA ASN A 383 5.60 -4.27 13.02
C ASN A 383 6.90 -4.56 12.24
N GLY A 384 7.94 -3.74 12.40
CA GLY A 384 9.22 -3.92 11.70
C GLY A 384 9.15 -3.71 10.18
N GLN A 385 8.18 -2.94 9.68
CA GLN A 385 7.92 -2.75 8.25
C GLN A 385 8.67 -1.56 7.63
N ILE A 386 9.36 -0.74 8.45
CA ILE A 386 10.15 0.41 7.97
C ILE A 386 11.17 0.05 6.88
N PRO A 387 11.93 -1.07 6.97
CA PRO A 387 12.85 -1.46 5.91
C PRO A 387 12.15 -1.71 4.56
N SER A 388 10.95 -2.29 4.58
CA SER A 388 10.17 -2.50 3.35
C SER A 388 9.74 -1.18 2.72
N MET A 389 9.37 -0.18 3.55
CA MET A 389 9.02 1.16 3.07
C MET A 389 10.24 1.87 2.45
N VAL A 390 11.42 1.72 3.04
CA VAL A 390 12.67 2.21 2.43
C VAL A 390 12.90 1.56 1.06
N GLY A 391 12.64 0.25 0.93
CA GLY A 391 12.67 -0.46 -0.35
C GLY A 391 11.70 0.12 -1.38
N GLU A 392 10.46 0.43 -1.00
CA GLU A 392 9.50 1.07 -1.92
C GLU A 392 9.96 2.44 -2.40
N VAL A 393 10.46 3.27 -1.48
CA VAL A 393 10.99 4.60 -1.84
C VAL A 393 12.20 4.47 -2.77
N ALA A 394 13.08 3.50 -2.52
CA ALA A 394 14.22 3.21 -3.38
C ALA A 394 13.79 2.81 -4.80
N ARG A 395 12.77 1.95 -4.93
CA ARG A 395 12.20 1.55 -6.22
C ARG A 395 11.57 2.71 -6.97
N ASN A 396 10.75 3.52 -6.29
CA ASN A 396 10.13 4.70 -6.89
C ASN A 396 11.17 5.70 -7.40
N LYS A 397 12.23 5.92 -6.61
CA LYS A 397 13.37 6.76 -6.98
C LYS A 397 14.17 6.18 -8.14
N ALA A 398 14.41 4.86 -8.14
CA ALA A 398 15.08 4.16 -9.23
C ALA A 398 14.34 4.31 -10.56
N LEU A 399 13.00 4.19 -10.54
CA LEU A 399 12.16 4.41 -11.70
C LEU A 399 12.26 5.86 -12.21
N ALA A 400 12.23 6.85 -11.30
CA ALA A 400 12.42 8.25 -11.67
C ALA A 400 13.79 8.53 -12.30
N ILE A 401 14.86 7.89 -11.81
CA ILE A 401 16.21 7.98 -12.39
C ILE A 401 16.22 7.44 -13.83
N ILE A 402 15.65 6.25 -14.07
CA ILE A 402 15.60 5.69 -15.42
C ILE A 402 14.75 6.56 -16.33
N LEU A 403 13.61 7.05 -15.84
CA LEU A 403 12.72 7.89 -16.63
C LEU A 403 13.43 9.14 -17.17
N GLY A 404 14.39 9.68 -16.43
CA GLY A 404 15.26 10.78 -16.87
C GLY A 404 16.37 10.39 -17.87
N LYS A 405 16.63 9.09 -18.07
CA LYS A 405 17.62 8.56 -19.03
C LYS A 405 16.98 8.10 -20.34
N VAL A 406 15.73 7.66 -20.31
CA VAL A 406 15.02 7.17 -21.50
C VAL A 406 14.45 8.31 -22.35
N LYS A 407 14.22 8.05 -23.63
CA LYS A 407 13.57 9.00 -24.52
C LYS A 407 12.06 8.86 -24.43
N VAL A 408 11.37 9.89 -23.93
CA VAL A 408 9.90 9.93 -23.91
C VAL A 408 9.37 10.88 -24.98
N VAL A 409 8.47 10.37 -25.81
CA VAL A 409 7.78 11.14 -26.85
C VAL A 409 6.27 11.01 -26.71
N ASP A 410 5.53 12.03 -27.15
CA ASP A 410 4.08 11.93 -27.27
C ASP A 410 3.67 11.23 -28.58
N SER A 411 2.38 10.95 -28.73
CA SER A 411 1.79 10.35 -29.93
C SER A 411 1.93 11.22 -31.20
N ASN A 412 2.28 12.50 -31.04
CA ASN A 412 2.63 13.42 -32.12
C ASN A 412 4.15 13.47 -32.41
N GLY A 413 4.97 12.71 -31.68
CA GLY A 413 6.42 12.64 -31.82
C GLY A 413 7.19 13.80 -31.17
N LYS A 414 6.54 14.62 -30.33
CA LYS A 414 7.19 15.69 -29.56
C LYS A 414 7.82 15.12 -28.29
N PRO A 415 8.97 15.64 -27.84
CA PRO A 415 9.53 15.25 -26.54
C PRO A 415 8.58 15.69 -25.42
N VAL A 416 8.36 14.82 -24.44
CA VAL A 416 7.59 15.12 -23.23
C VAL A 416 8.53 15.61 -22.15
N ASP A 417 8.19 16.73 -21.51
CA ASP A 417 8.94 17.22 -20.36
C ASP A 417 8.49 16.47 -19.10
N LEU A 418 9.43 15.77 -18.48
CA LEU A 418 9.20 14.97 -17.27
C LEU A 418 10.02 15.50 -16.09
N ALA A 419 10.51 16.75 -16.15
CA ALA A 419 11.35 17.32 -15.10
C ALA A 419 10.73 17.21 -13.70
N GLU A 420 9.42 17.44 -13.55
CA GLU A 420 8.73 17.28 -12.26
C GLU A 420 8.75 15.84 -11.73
N PHE A 421 8.82 14.84 -12.62
CA PHE A 421 8.83 13.42 -12.28
C PHE A 421 10.22 12.83 -12.07
N THR A 422 11.24 13.47 -12.63
CA THR A 422 12.65 13.08 -12.56
C THR A 422 13.46 13.96 -11.63
N ALA A 423 12.88 15.06 -11.12
CA ALA A 423 13.46 15.90 -10.09
C ALA A 423 13.60 15.09 -8.79
N ILE A 424 14.74 14.43 -8.67
CA ILE A 424 15.18 13.81 -7.44
C ILE A 424 15.68 14.94 -6.56
N ALA A 425 15.24 14.98 -5.31
CA ALA A 425 15.84 15.84 -4.30
C ALA A 425 17.28 15.36 -4.07
N ASP A 426 18.21 15.80 -4.92
CA ASP A 426 19.63 15.64 -4.68
C ASP A 426 19.94 16.45 -3.42
N GLY A 427 20.26 15.76 -2.33
CA GLY A 427 20.67 16.34 -1.05
C GLY A 427 22.01 17.08 -1.12
N ASN A 428 22.42 17.57 -2.28
CA ASN A 428 23.64 18.32 -2.49
C ASN A 428 23.59 19.19 -3.75
N ASP A 429 22.66 20.14 -3.82
CA ASP A 429 22.95 21.49 -4.30
C ASP A 429 21.85 22.47 -3.88
N THR A 430 22.29 23.60 -3.32
CA THR A 430 21.48 24.77 -3.00
C THR A 430 20.95 25.43 -4.27
N ASP A 431 19.73 25.96 -4.20
CA ASP A 431 18.98 26.73 -5.22
C ASP A 431 18.10 25.92 -6.18
N ALA A 432 17.01 25.36 -5.63
CA ALA A 432 15.74 25.30 -6.33
C ALA A 432 14.66 25.84 -5.38
N GLU A 433 14.19 27.06 -5.62
CA GLU A 433 12.99 27.60 -4.97
C GLU A 433 11.82 26.67 -5.31
N ALA A 434 11.32 25.97 -4.31
CA ALA A 434 9.98 25.40 -4.37
C ALA A 434 9.00 26.56 -4.58
N PRO A 435 8.04 26.48 -5.54
CA PRO A 435 6.99 27.47 -5.60
C PRO A 435 6.19 27.36 -4.29
N ALA A 436 6.18 28.44 -3.54
CA ALA A 436 5.35 28.58 -2.36
C ALA A 436 3.89 28.42 -2.78
N ASP A 437 3.24 27.44 -2.17
CA ASP A 437 1.79 27.37 -2.12
C ASP A 437 1.32 28.61 -1.34
N GLU A 438 0.90 29.66 -2.05
CA GLU A 438 0.28 30.85 -1.46
C GLU A 438 -1.09 30.46 -0.90
N ALA A 439 -1.10 29.91 0.32
CA ALA A 439 -2.27 29.94 1.17
C ALA A 439 -2.56 31.40 1.56
N PRO A 440 -3.79 31.93 1.37
CA PRO A 440 -4.08 33.32 1.69
C PRO A 440 -3.97 33.57 3.19
N ALA A 441 -3.27 34.65 3.53
CA ALA A 441 -3.02 35.11 4.88
C ALA A 441 -4.34 35.33 5.64
N ALA A 442 -4.53 34.59 6.73
CA ALA A 442 -5.56 34.88 7.72
C ALA A 442 -5.22 36.18 8.45
N GLU A 443 -6.05 37.19 8.24
CA GLU A 443 -5.99 38.50 8.88
C GLU A 443 -6.20 38.36 10.40
N GLU A 444 -5.22 38.79 11.20
CA GLU A 444 -5.29 38.84 12.66
C GLU A 444 -6.42 39.77 13.13
N ALA A 445 -7.46 39.20 13.74
CA ALA A 445 -8.41 39.95 14.57
C ALA A 445 -7.82 40.19 15.98
N PRO A 446 -7.94 41.40 16.56
CA PRO A 446 -7.26 41.77 17.79
C PRO A 446 -7.88 41.13 19.04
N ALA A 447 -7.00 40.84 19.99
CA ALA A 447 -7.27 40.19 21.27
C ALA A 447 -8.39 40.84 22.11
N GLU A 448 -9.42 40.06 22.43
CA GLU A 448 -10.39 40.38 23.47
C GLU A 448 -9.87 40.02 24.88
N GLU A 449 -10.09 40.99 25.77
CA GLU A 449 -9.64 41.07 27.15
C GLU A 449 -10.35 40.04 28.06
N LYS A 450 -9.58 39.17 28.74
CA LYS A 450 -10.12 38.19 29.72
C LYS A 450 -10.83 38.91 30.90
N PRO A 451 -12.06 38.54 31.28
CA PRO A 451 -12.70 39.10 32.47
C PRO A 451 -12.16 38.48 33.76
N LYS A 452 -11.81 39.36 34.71
CA LYS A 452 -11.34 39.06 36.06
C LYS A 452 -12.35 38.22 36.87
N LYS A 453 -11.96 37.01 37.28
CA LYS A 453 -12.63 36.25 38.36
C LYS A 453 -12.46 37.00 39.69
N ARG A 454 -13.58 37.54 40.20
CA ARG A 454 -13.73 38.11 41.55
C ARG A 454 -13.69 36.97 42.58
N SER A 455 -12.68 36.98 43.45
CA SER A 455 -12.61 36.15 44.65
C SER A 455 -13.53 36.74 45.74
N THR A 456 -14.57 36.01 46.14
CA THR A 456 -15.40 36.34 47.30
C THR A 456 -14.78 35.75 48.58
N LYS A 457 -14.32 36.64 49.47
CA LYS A 457 -13.93 36.33 50.84
C LYS A 457 -15.16 35.89 51.65
N LYS A 458 -15.12 34.67 52.20
CA LYS A 458 -16.00 34.23 53.29
C LYS A 458 -15.33 34.63 54.62
N LYS A 459 -15.92 35.60 55.33
CA LYS A 459 -15.63 35.89 56.75
C LYS A 459 -16.46 34.95 57.62
N ALA A 460 -15.85 34.44 58.68
CA ALA A 460 -16.52 33.79 59.79
C ALA A 460 -16.92 34.81 60.88
N ASP A 461 -17.87 34.36 61.71
CA ASP A 461 -18.36 34.86 63.00
C ASP A 461 -19.31 36.07 63.02
N ASP A 462 -20.58 35.85 63.40
CA ASP A 462 -21.01 35.88 64.82
C ASP A 462 -22.50 35.46 64.95
N LYS A 463 -22.82 34.78 66.07
CA LYS A 463 -24.10 34.26 66.60
C LYS A 463 -24.73 32.97 66.09
#